data_AF-A0A3A4S0S9-F1
#
_entry.id   AF-A0A3A4S0S9-F1
#
_cell.length_a   1.000
_cell.length_b   1.000
_cell.length_c   1.000
_cell.angle_alpha   90.00
_cell.angle_beta   90.00
_cell.angle_gamma   90.00
#
_symmetry.space_group_name_H-M   'P 1'
#
loop_
_entity.id
_entity.type
_entity.pdbx_description
1 polymer ?
#
loop_
_entity_poly.entity_id
_entity_poly.type
_entity_poly.pdbx_seq_one_letter_code
_entity_poly.pdbx_strand_id
1 'polypeptide(L)'
;MAEETIVRSAIFLFLMIFCIPGQGFTKDYLVELFEEHYKETMIVGGGEMKTYHTWQVATEYGDKLLVIVGEDHIYRDWLRQSAMNHKIFLIKIPDGGDDRFKYDMAVLVNVQQVHSVWEKKWKCKECRHGAPPFRPPPENIALAVAQEP
;
A
#
# COMPACT_ATOMS: atom_id res chain seq x y z
N MET A 1 8.43 -53.08 -3.94
CA MET A 1 8.06 -52.28 -2.76
C MET A 1 8.71 -50.89 -2.75
N ALA A 2 9.99 -50.73 -3.12
CA ALA A 2 10.64 -49.41 -3.14
C ALA A 2 10.12 -48.44 -4.22
N GLU A 3 9.74 -48.93 -5.41
CA GLU A 3 9.25 -48.09 -6.50
C GLU A 3 7.90 -47.43 -6.18
N GLU A 4 6.96 -48.15 -5.58
CA GLU A 4 5.64 -47.60 -5.21
C GLU A 4 5.75 -46.51 -4.14
N THR A 5 6.70 -46.63 -3.20
CA THR A 5 6.97 -45.59 -2.20
C THR A 5 7.59 -44.33 -2.81
N ILE A 6 8.42 -44.48 -3.85
CA ILE A 6 9.01 -43.33 -4.55
C ILE A 6 7.94 -42.58 -5.35
N VAL A 7 7.06 -43.31 -6.06
CA VAL A 7 5.98 -42.69 -6.84
C VAL A 7 4.97 -41.96 -5.94
N ARG A 8 4.58 -42.57 -4.81
CA ARG A 8 3.69 -41.92 -3.83
C ARG A 8 4.33 -40.68 -3.21
N SER A 9 5.61 -40.75 -2.86
CA SER A 9 6.39 -39.61 -2.36
C SER A 9 6.43 -38.46 -3.37
N ALA A 10 6.70 -38.76 -4.64
CA ALA A 10 6.76 -37.75 -5.70
C ALA A 10 5.40 -37.07 -5.94
N ILE A 11 4.30 -37.83 -5.93
CA ILE A 11 2.94 -37.26 -6.08
C ILE A 11 2.60 -36.35 -4.90
N PHE A 12 2.93 -36.76 -3.68
CA PHE A 12 2.69 -35.94 -2.48
C PHE A 12 3.50 -34.64 -2.51
N LEU A 13 4.78 -34.70 -2.93
CA LEU A 13 5.64 -33.53 -3.07
C LEU A 13 5.12 -32.59 -4.17
N PHE A 14 4.62 -33.14 -5.28
CA PHE A 14 4.04 -32.36 -6.38
C PHE A 14 2.75 -31.66 -5.96
N LEU A 15 1.87 -32.32 -5.20
CA LEU A 15 0.66 -31.71 -4.66
C LEU A 15 0.97 -30.61 -3.64
N MET A 16 2.02 -30.75 -2.84
CA MET A 16 2.48 -29.70 -1.91
C MET A 16 2.87 -28.39 -2.62
N ILE A 17 3.39 -28.46 -3.86
CA ILE A 17 3.75 -27.25 -4.64
C ILE A 17 2.50 -26.42 -4.96
N PHE A 18 1.35 -27.05 -5.22
CA PHE A 18 0.08 -26.34 -5.47
C PHE A 18 -0.57 -25.78 -4.20
N CYS A 19 -0.18 -26.27 -3.03
CA CYS A 19 -0.62 -25.73 -1.74
C CYS A 19 0.23 -24.55 -1.26
N ILE A 20 1.31 -24.20 -1.96
CA ILE A 20 2.02 -22.95 -1.71
C ILE A 20 1.07 -21.84 -2.17
N PRO A 21 0.55 -20.99 -1.26
CA PRO A 21 -0.28 -19.87 -1.67
C PRO A 21 0.52 -19.06 -2.68
N GLY A 22 -0.02 -18.91 -3.89
CA GLY A 22 0.60 -18.13 -4.95
C GLY A 22 1.00 -16.79 -4.35
N GLN A 23 2.30 -16.51 -4.36
CA GLN A 23 2.81 -15.20 -3.98
C GLN A 23 2.11 -14.22 -4.92
N GLY A 24 1.18 -13.44 -4.38
CA GLY A 24 0.46 -12.46 -5.17
C GLY A 24 1.47 -11.59 -5.90
N PHE A 25 1.25 -11.37 -7.20
CA PHE A 25 2.13 -10.61 -8.07
C PHE A 25 2.00 -9.11 -7.77
N THR A 26 2.49 -8.69 -6.61
CA THR A 26 2.58 -7.26 -6.29
C THR A 26 3.45 -6.55 -7.33
N LYS A 27 2.93 -5.47 -7.91
CA LYS A 27 3.70 -4.63 -8.82
C LYS A 27 4.24 -3.42 -8.09
N ASP A 28 5.51 -3.16 -8.36
CA ASP A 28 6.28 -2.11 -7.72
C ASP A 28 6.40 -0.93 -8.68
N TYR A 29 5.94 0.24 -8.26
CA TYR A 29 5.97 1.47 -9.03
C TYR A 29 6.91 2.48 -8.40
N LEU A 30 7.85 2.98 -9.19
CA LEU A 30 8.70 4.09 -8.78
C LEU A 30 8.01 5.40 -9.14
N VAL A 31 7.86 6.27 -8.14
CA VAL A 31 7.15 7.54 -8.28
C VAL A 31 8.00 8.68 -7.73
N GLU A 32 7.83 9.87 -8.29
CA GLU A 32 8.47 11.09 -7.80
C GLU A 32 7.42 12.00 -7.13
N LEU A 33 7.60 12.29 -5.85
CA LEU A 33 6.79 13.17 -5.04
C LEU A 33 7.06 14.63 -5.37
N PHE A 34 6.03 15.34 -5.82
CA PHE A 34 6.05 16.79 -6.01
C PHE A 34 5.60 17.53 -4.77
N GLU A 35 4.43 17.16 -4.26
CA GLU A 35 3.77 17.87 -3.17
C GLU A 35 3.14 16.89 -2.18
N GLU A 36 3.34 17.15 -0.89
CA GLU A 36 2.66 16.48 0.20
C GLU A 36 1.65 17.44 0.83
N HIS A 37 0.42 16.97 1.01
CA HIS A 37 -0.56 17.62 1.86
C HIS A 37 -0.91 16.73 3.05
N TYR A 38 -0.67 17.25 4.26
CA TYR A 38 -0.93 16.55 5.51
C TYR A 38 -1.74 17.41 6.47
N LYS A 39 -2.84 16.87 6.98
CA LYS A 39 -3.68 17.53 7.98
C LYS A 39 -4.28 16.52 8.94
N GLU A 40 -4.15 16.78 10.23
CA GLU A 40 -4.90 16.08 11.27
C GLU A 40 -5.98 17.02 11.80
N THR A 41 -7.19 16.50 11.99
CA THR A 41 -8.28 17.28 12.57
C THR A 41 -9.08 16.43 13.55
N MET A 42 -9.52 17.06 14.64
CA MET A 42 -10.44 16.45 15.59
C MET A 42 -11.86 16.66 15.08
N ILE A 43 -12.63 15.59 14.91
CA ILE A 43 -14.02 15.71 14.49
C ILE A 43 -14.82 16.28 15.68
N VAL A 44 -15.44 17.44 15.47
CA VAL A 44 -16.25 18.11 16.48
C VAL A 44 -17.44 17.21 16.83
N GLY A 45 -17.45 16.68 18.05
CA GLY A 45 -18.54 15.84 18.57
C GLY A 45 -18.27 14.33 18.61
N GLY A 46 -17.17 13.84 18.03
CA GLY A 46 -16.81 12.41 18.02
C GLY A 46 -15.59 12.05 18.86
N GLY A 47 -14.70 13.01 19.14
CA GLY A 47 -13.45 12.75 19.87
C GLY A 47 -12.40 11.94 19.08
N GLU A 48 -12.72 11.53 17.86
CA GLU A 48 -11.82 10.79 16.97
C GLU A 48 -10.95 11.75 16.14
N MET A 49 -9.67 11.40 16.01
CA MET A 49 -8.69 12.13 15.21
C MET A 49 -8.74 11.61 13.77
N LYS A 50 -9.05 12.48 12.81
CA LYS A 50 -9.09 12.15 11.39
C LYS A 50 -7.84 12.68 10.69
N THR A 51 -7.11 11.78 10.04
CA THR A 51 -5.89 12.10 9.29
C THR A 51 -6.21 12.19 7.80
N TYR A 52 -5.88 13.32 7.19
CA TYR A 52 -5.90 13.55 5.76
C TYR A 52 -4.46 13.63 5.27
N HIS A 53 -4.06 12.70 4.40
CA HIS A 53 -2.71 12.64 3.87
C HIS A 53 -2.77 12.30 2.39
N THR A 54 -2.29 13.21 1.55
CA THR A 54 -2.28 13.05 0.10
C THR A 54 -0.96 13.47 -0.50
N TRP A 55 -0.49 12.72 -1.50
CA TRP A 55 0.73 13.02 -2.26
C TRP A 55 0.40 13.24 -3.73
N GLN A 56 0.91 14.31 -4.32
CA GLN A 56 0.96 14.45 -5.77
C GLN A 56 2.28 13.87 -6.26
N VAL A 57 2.19 12.90 -7.16
CA VAL A 57 3.36 12.17 -7.66
C VAL A 57 3.40 12.10 -9.18
N ALA A 58 4.58 12.17 -9.77
CA ALA A 58 4.82 11.76 -11.14
C ALA A 58 5.05 10.24 -11.23
N THR A 59 4.46 9.64 -12.24
CA THR A 59 4.66 8.23 -12.59
C THR A 59 4.97 8.09 -14.08
N GLU A 60 5.37 6.90 -14.52
CA GLU A 60 5.53 6.61 -15.96
C GLU A 60 4.21 6.72 -16.76
N TYR A 61 3.06 6.73 -16.07
CA TYR A 61 1.72 6.90 -16.66
C TYR A 61 1.15 8.32 -16.48
N GLY A 62 1.98 9.28 -16.07
CA GLY A 62 1.59 10.67 -15.80
C GLY A 62 1.38 10.98 -14.32
N ASP A 63 0.91 12.20 -14.06
CA ASP A 63 0.74 12.74 -12.71
C ASP A 63 -0.47 12.12 -12.01
N LYS A 64 -0.29 11.75 -10.74
CA LYS A 64 -1.31 11.08 -9.93
C LYS A 64 -1.41 11.69 -8.54
N LEU A 65 -2.62 11.67 -8.01
CA LEU A 65 -2.93 12.01 -6.62
C LEU A 65 -3.08 10.72 -5.80
N LEU A 66 -2.16 10.47 -4.89
CA LEU A 66 -2.24 9.36 -3.96
C LEU A 66 -2.96 9.81 -2.69
N VAL A 67 -4.00 9.08 -2.30
CA VAL A 67 -4.68 9.26 -1.03
C VAL A 67 -4.17 8.20 -0.06
N ILE A 68 -3.38 8.61 0.93
CA ILE A 68 -2.65 7.71 1.82
C ILE A 68 -3.50 7.38 3.05
N VAL A 69 -4.04 6.16 3.08
CA VAL A 69 -4.95 5.66 4.13
C VAL A 69 -4.25 4.67 5.07
N GLY A 70 -4.87 4.33 6.20
CA GLY A 70 -4.35 3.36 7.19
C GLY A 70 -3.94 3.98 8.52
N GLU A 71 -3.95 3.18 9.57
CA GLU A 71 -3.83 3.63 10.97
C GLU A 71 -2.39 3.58 11.52
N ASP A 72 -1.40 3.25 10.69
CA ASP A 72 0.00 3.19 11.11
C ASP A 72 0.62 4.59 11.23
N HIS A 73 0.30 5.28 12.32
CA HIS A 73 0.75 6.66 12.59
C HIS A 73 2.29 6.77 12.68
N ILE A 74 2.95 5.78 13.29
CA ILE A 74 4.41 5.77 13.43
C ILE A 74 5.07 5.64 12.06
N TYR A 75 4.58 4.74 11.20
CA TYR A 75 5.10 4.62 9.84
C TYR A 75 4.81 5.86 9.00
N ARG A 76 3.63 6.45 9.19
CA ARG A 76 3.24 7.69 8.52
C ARG A 76 4.19 8.83 8.87
N ASP A 77 4.47 9.06 10.15
CA ASP A 77 5.38 10.11 10.57
C ASP A 77 6.78 9.94 10.00
N TRP A 78 7.26 8.70 9.94
CA TRP A 78 8.51 8.41 9.25
C TRP A 78 8.45 8.69 7.75
N LEU A 79 7.39 8.26 7.06
CA LEU A 79 7.23 8.54 5.63
C LEU A 79 7.28 10.04 5.34
N ARG A 80 6.66 10.85 6.21
CA ARG A 80 6.69 12.31 6.12
C ARG A 80 8.10 12.86 6.31
N GLN A 81 8.83 12.36 7.31
CA GLN A 81 10.24 12.73 7.51
C GLN A 81 11.11 12.32 6.32
N SER A 82 10.90 11.14 5.75
CA SER A 82 11.59 10.71 4.54
C SER A 82 11.23 11.62 3.36
N ALA A 83 9.96 12.00 3.18
CA ALA A 83 9.48 12.90 2.11
C ALA A 83 10.08 14.32 2.15
N MET A 84 10.52 14.78 3.31
CA MET A 84 11.26 16.03 3.44
C MET A 84 12.67 15.94 2.83
N ASN A 85 13.33 14.79 2.93
CA ASN A 85 14.71 14.60 2.49
C ASN A 85 14.82 14.01 1.08
N HIS A 86 13.78 13.31 0.65
CA HIS A 86 13.81 12.39 -0.47
C HIS A 86 12.49 12.48 -1.24
N LYS A 87 12.56 12.46 -2.58
CA LYS A 87 11.37 12.64 -3.44
C LYS A 87 10.97 11.40 -4.22
N ILE A 88 11.76 10.34 -4.26
CA ILE A 88 11.49 9.12 -5.03
C ILE A 88 11.03 8.00 -4.10
N PHE A 89 9.85 7.47 -4.37
CA PHE A 89 9.23 6.45 -3.56
C PHE A 89 8.89 5.22 -4.38
N LEU A 90 8.85 4.08 -3.72
CA LEU A 90 8.36 2.83 -4.26
C LEU A 90 6.95 2.58 -3.71
N ILE A 91 6.00 2.31 -4.59
CA ILE A 91 4.63 1.98 -4.24
C ILE A 91 4.34 0.54 -4.65
N LYS A 92 3.91 -0.27 -3.69
CA LYS A 92 3.53 -1.67 -3.91
C LYS A 92 2.04 -1.81 -4.10
N ILE A 93 1.61 -2.09 -5.33
CA ILE A 93 0.21 -2.26 -5.69
C ILE A 93 -0.13 -3.77 -5.67
N PRO A 94 -1.21 -4.18 -4.98
CA PRO A 94 -1.60 -5.57 -4.89
C PRO A 94 -2.21 -6.03 -6.21
N ASP A 95 -2.33 -7.35 -6.35
CA ASP A 95 -3.02 -7.98 -7.46
C ASP A 95 -4.41 -7.39 -7.68
N GLY A 96 -4.72 -7.08 -8.94
CA GLY A 96 -5.99 -6.47 -9.36
C GLY A 96 -6.06 -4.94 -9.16
N GLY A 97 -5.06 -4.31 -8.52
CA GLY A 97 -4.95 -2.86 -8.44
C GLY A 97 -4.18 -2.21 -9.60
N ASP A 98 -3.55 -3.02 -10.45
CA ASP A 98 -2.62 -2.57 -11.48
C ASP A 98 -3.24 -1.59 -12.49
N ASP A 99 -4.36 -1.98 -13.08
CA ASP A 99 -5.04 -1.17 -14.10
C ASP A 99 -5.53 0.15 -13.51
N ARG A 100 -6.06 0.12 -12.28
CA ARG A 100 -6.46 1.34 -11.57
C ARG A 100 -5.27 2.26 -11.35
N PHE A 101 -4.14 1.71 -10.90
CA PHE A 101 -2.94 2.51 -10.72
C PHE A 101 -2.49 3.16 -12.03
N LYS A 102 -2.59 2.48 -13.17
CA LYS A 102 -2.19 3.03 -14.48
C LYS A 102 -3.15 4.09 -14.99
N TYR A 103 -4.46 3.84 -14.94
CA TYR A 103 -5.46 4.66 -15.62
C TYR A 103 -6.09 5.74 -14.75
N ASP A 104 -6.18 5.54 -13.43
CA ASP A 104 -6.84 6.51 -12.55
C ASP A 104 -5.92 7.69 -12.21
N MET A 105 -6.48 8.90 -12.18
CA MET A 105 -5.75 10.10 -11.74
C MET A 105 -5.58 10.14 -10.22
N ALA A 106 -6.52 9.59 -9.47
CA ALA A 106 -6.49 9.54 -8.01
C ALA A 106 -6.58 8.09 -7.53
N VAL A 107 -5.62 7.68 -6.70
CA VAL A 107 -5.50 6.28 -6.25
C VAL A 107 -5.41 6.26 -4.74
N LEU A 108 -6.20 5.40 -4.11
CA LEU A 108 -6.09 5.16 -2.69
C LEU A 108 -5.04 4.09 -2.40
N VAL A 109 -4.13 4.43 -1.50
CA VAL A 109 -2.98 3.58 -1.17
C VAL A 109 -2.85 3.50 0.33
N ASN A 110 -2.68 2.30 0.87
CA ASN A 110 -2.36 2.14 2.28
C ASN A 110 -0.94 2.67 2.55
N VAL A 111 -0.76 3.32 3.69
CA VAL A 111 0.50 3.89 4.15
C VAL A 111 1.63 2.86 4.11
N GLN A 112 1.36 1.60 4.43
CA GLN A 112 2.35 0.51 4.43
C GLN A 112 2.77 0.02 3.04
N GLN A 113 2.14 0.51 1.97
CA GLN A 113 2.51 0.18 0.60
C GLN A 113 3.49 1.19 -0.01
N VAL A 114 3.69 2.32 0.66
CA VAL A 114 4.59 3.39 0.23
C VAL A 114 5.91 3.22 0.95
N HIS A 115 7.02 3.22 0.22
CA HIS A 115 8.34 2.99 0.77
C HIS A 115 9.37 3.96 0.20
N SER A 116 10.30 4.43 1.02
CA SER A 116 11.46 5.17 0.54
C SER A 116 12.43 4.25 -0.20
N VAL A 117 12.95 4.68 -1.34
CA VAL A 117 13.96 3.93 -2.11
C VAL A 117 15.33 3.93 -1.42
N TRP A 118 15.63 4.99 -0.67
CA TRP A 118 16.94 5.20 -0.06
C TRP A 118 17.09 4.53 1.29
N GLU A 119 16.00 4.41 2.04
CA GLU A 119 16.02 3.81 3.36
C GLU A 119 15.83 2.30 3.27
N LYS A 120 16.96 1.58 3.18
CA LYS A 120 16.99 0.12 3.02
C LYS A 120 16.29 -0.66 4.15
N LYS A 121 16.06 -0.06 5.32
CA LYS A 121 15.40 -0.70 6.47
C LYS A 121 14.66 0.34 7.33
N TRP A 122 13.34 0.37 7.23
CA TRP A 122 12.50 0.91 8.29
C TRP A 122 12.63 0.01 9.53
N LYS A 123 13.09 0.56 10.66
CA LYS A 123 13.35 -0.20 11.89
C LYS A 123 12.16 -0.15 12.86
N CYS A 124 10.95 -0.43 12.39
CA CYS A 124 9.87 -0.68 13.34
C CYS A 124 9.88 -2.15 13.78
N LYS A 125 10.21 -2.39 15.05
CA LYS A 125 10.27 -3.74 15.63
C LYS A 125 8.89 -4.39 15.81
N GLU A 126 7.81 -3.59 15.82
CA GLU A 126 6.45 -4.04 16.17
C GLU A 126 5.44 -3.92 15.02
N CYS A 127 5.81 -3.29 13.91
CA CYS A 127 4.92 -3.11 12.77
C CYS A 127 4.78 -4.44 12.03
N ARG A 128 3.62 -5.11 12.17
CA ARG A 128 3.21 -6.15 11.22
C ARG A 128 2.92 -5.43 9.91
N HIS A 129 3.77 -5.63 8.91
CA HIS A 129 3.47 -5.26 7.53
C HIS A 129 2.20 -6.02 7.14
N GLY A 130 1.06 -5.35 7.23
CA GLY A 130 -0.24 -5.91 6.93
C GLY A 130 -0.34 -6.09 5.43
N ALA A 131 -0.99 -7.18 5.01
CA ALA A 131 -1.49 -7.25 3.66
C ALA A 131 -2.30 -5.97 3.38
N PRO A 132 -2.17 -5.39 2.18
CA PRO A 132 -2.95 -4.21 1.82
C PRO A 132 -4.45 -4.47 2.06
N PRO A 133 -5.23 -3.44 2.41
CA PRO A 133 -6.65 -3.60 2.67
C PRO A 133 -7.30 -4.26 1.44
N PHE A 134 -7.87 -5.44 1.64
CA PHE A 134 -8.48 -6.27 0.59
C PHE A 134 -9.65 -5.61 -0.14
N ARG A 135 -10.19 -4.52 0.41
CA ARG A 135 -11.30 -3.81 -0.20
C ARG A 135 -10.80 -2.48 -0.74
N PRO A 136 -11.09 -2.16 -2.02
CA PRO A 136 -10.95 -0.80 -2.46
C PRO A 136 -11.78 0.08 -1.51
N PRO A 137 -11.25 1.23 -1.07
CA PRO A 137 -12.00 2.20 -0.31
C PRO A 137 -13.34 2.50 -0.99
N PRO A 138 -14.41 2.73 -0.21
CA PRO A 138 -15.73 2.96 -0.76
C PRO A 138 -15.70 4.10 -1.79
N GLU A 139 -16.41 3.91 -2.90
CA GLU A 139 -16.43 4.77 -4.09
C GLU A 139 -16.80 6.24 -3.80
N ASN A 140 -17.35 6.51 -2.61
CA ASN A 140 -17.92 7.78 -2.19
C ASN A 140 -17.11 8.51 -1.09
N ILE A 141 -15.80 8.30 -0.97
CA ILE A 141 -14.99 9.12 -0.04
C ILE A 141 -15.03 10.61 -0.46
N ALA A 142 -15.08 10.90 -1.77
CA ALA A 142 -15.21 12.27 -2.27
C ALA A 142 -16.51 12.96 -1.83
N LEU A 143 -17.62 12.22 -1.72
CA LEU A 143 -18.90 12.73 -1.25
C LEU A 143 -18.92 12.92 0.27
N ALA A 144 -18.30 12.02 1.04
CA ALA A 144 -18.18 12.17 2.49
C ALA A 144 -17.28 13.35 2.89
N VAL A 145 -16.27 13.69 2.08
CA VAL A 145 -15.39 14.85 2.31
C VAL A 145 -16.03 16.16 1.85
N ALA A 146 -16.97 16.12 0.88
CA ALA A 146 -17.66 17.31 0.37
C ALA A 146 -18.97 17.65 1.09
N GLN A 147 -19.48 16.78 1.99
CA GLN A 147 -20.77 16.93 2.65
C GLN A 147 -20.71 17.31 4.15
N GLU A 148 -19.52 17.54 4.72
CA GLU A 148 -19.41 18.12 6.07
C GLU A 148 -19.26 19.66 5.96
N PRO A 149 -20.14 20.45 6.62
CA PRO A 149 -20.25 21.90 6.46
C PRO A 149 -19.03 22.70 6.96
#